data_AF-A0A645C9U7-F1
#
_entry.id   AF-A0A645C9U7-F1
#
_cell.length_a   1.000
_cell.length_b   1.000
_cell.length_c   1.000
_cell.angle_alpha   90.00
_cell.angle_beta   90.00
_cell.angle_gamma   90.00
#
_symmetry.space_group_name_H-M   'P 1'
#
loop_
_entity.id
_entity.type
_entity.pdbx_description
1 polymer ?
#
loop_
_entity_poly.entity_id
_entity_poly.type
_entity_poly.pdbx_seq_one_letter_code
_entity_poly.pdbx_strand_id
1 'polypeptide(L)'
;MHGDVDQPYDAVILKDDYESYPIKMSSFISALRGDLIEKTFLFLGLSFKDPNIDYILSRVRVLYENHQRRHYFILRKISKENEETDESFKNRELEQYYFIRDLQRFNIQTVLVNEYEDITELLKKISKLYKYSSIFISGAAEVYGNLSSKEARSFLFKLSNQVALNNNPKYKNRVITGFGRGVGDAVINGVLSYLNDEGKTISEKELVMRPFPQFATEGIDIADQWTQYRKSMIEQAGIAIFVYGNKLDSANKVILSEGMKKEFYLCKDAGVLPIPVGATGYMAENLWNEVWEDFDTYYPGVSTSFKSNFKKLDDKSLTTSDLISTILELIKDIQRGYKSKE
;
A
#
# COMPACT_ATOMS: atom_id res chain seq x y z
N MET A 1 -11.10 -19.04 -18.63
CA MET A 1 -12.55 -19.32 -18.68
C MET A 1 -13.02 -19.48 -20.11
N HIS A 2 -12.71 -18.54 -21.01
CA HIS A 2 -13.13 -18.61 -22.43
C HIS A 2 -12.05 -19.09 -23.39
N GLY A 3 -11.06 -19.85 -22.90
CA GLY A 3 -9.90 -20.25 -23.69
C GLY A 3 -8.78 -19.22 -23.66
N ASP A 4 -7.90 -19.32 -24.65
CA ASP A 4 -6.68 -18.54 -24.82
C ASP A 4 -6.54 -18.14 -26.31
N VAL A 5 -5.90 -17.00 -26.58
CA VAL A 5 -5.74 -16.50 -27.96
C VAL A 5 -4.85 -17.42 -28.82
N ASP A 6 -3.90 -18.13 -28.20
CA ASP A 6 -3.02 -19.08 -28.87
C ASP A 6 -3.74 -20.43 -29.14
N GLN A 7 -4.93 -20.63 -28.56
CA GLN A 7 -5.78 -21.82 -28.73
C GLN A 7 -7.20 -21.44 -29.17
N PRO A 8 -7.37 -20.86 -30.37
CA PRO A 8 -8.66 -20.35 -30.83
C PRO A 8 -9.74 -21.43 -30.98
N TYR A 9 -9.35 -22.69 -31.21
CA TYR A 9 -10.29 -23.82 -31.33
C TYR A 9 -10.98 -24.19 -30.00
N ASP A 10 -10.38 -23.82 -28.87
CA ASP A 10 -10.92 -24.08 -27.53
C ASP A 10 -11.63 -22.85 -26.94
N ALA A 11 -11.76 -21.77 -27.73
CA ALA A 11 -12.40 -20.55 -27.30
C ALA A 11 -13.91 -20.74 -27.10
N VAL A 12 -14.45 -20.16 -26.01
CA VAL A 12 -15.89 -20.19 -25.71
C VAL A 12 -16.51 -18.90 -26.22
N ILE A 13 -17.22 -18.98 -27.35
CA ILE A 13 -17.77 -17.79 -28.03
C ILE A 13 -19.22 -18.03 -28.45
N LEU A 14 -19.54 -19.23 -28.94
CA LEU A 14 -20.87 -19.55 -29.45
C LEU A 14 -21.83 -19.91 -28.31
N LYS A 15 -23.13 -19.73 -28.55
CA LYS A 15 -24.17 -20.10 -27.61
C LYS A 15 -24.08 -21.58 -27.19
N ASP A 16 -23.74 -22.47 -28.13
CA ASP A 16 -23.53 -23.90 -27.87
C ASP A 16 -22.33 -24.15 -26.92
N ASP A 17 -21.29 -23.32 -27.00
CA ASP A 17 -20.17 -23.37 -26.05
C ASP A 17 -20.63 -22.99 -24.65
N TYR A 18 -21.50 -21.98 -24.53
CA TYR A 18 -22.13 -21.58 -23.26
C TYR A 18 -23.06 -22.66 -22.69
N GLU A 19 -23.78 -23.41 -23.54
CA GLU A 19 -24.63 -24.51 -23.09
C GLU A 19 -23.83 -25.70 -22.56
N SER A 20 -22.68 -26.00 -23.18
CA SER A 20 -21.75 -27.04 -22.72
C SER A 20 -20.76 -26.57 -21.63
N TYR A 21 -20.69 -25.26 -21.40
CA TYR A 21 -19.81 -24.60 -20.43
C TYR A 21 -19.88 -25.17 -19.00
N PRO A 22 -21.06 -25.47 -18.42
CA PRO A 22 -21.16 -26.03 -17.07
C PRO A 22 -20.42 -27.36 -16.92
N ILE A 23 -20.36 -28.14 -18.01
CA ILE A 23 -19.76 -29.47 -18.04
C ILE A 23 -18.27 -29.34 -18.34
N LYS A 24 -17.93 -28.66 -19.45
CA LYS A 24 -16.53 -28.48 -19.91
C LYS A 24 -15.69 -27.68 -18.92
N MET A 25 -16.27 -26.68 -18.27
CA MET A 25 -15.57 -25.76 -17.35
C MET A 25 -15.94 -25.99 -15.87
N SER A 26 -16.47 -27.16 -15.54
CA SER A 26 -16.93 -27.53 -14.19
C SER A 26 -15.88 -27.31 -13.09
N SER A 27 -14.62 -27.64 -13.36
CA SER A 27 -13.49 -27.42 -12.44
C SER A 27 -13.22 -25.93 -12.20
N PHE A 28 -13.23 -25.10 -13.26
CA PHE A 28 -13.08 -23.65 -13.13
C PHE A 28 -14.22 -23.02 -12.34
N ILE A 29 -15.46 -23.43 -12.62
CA ILE A 29 -16.63 -22.95 -11.88
C ILE A 29 -16.52 -23.32 -10.40
N SER A 30 -16.07 -24.53 -10.09
CA SER A 30 -15.86 -24.99 -8.72
C SER A 30 -14.77 -24.19 -8.00
N ALA A 31 -13.65 -23.91 -8.67
CA ALA A 31 -12.57 -23.08 -8.13
C ALA A 31 -13.03 -21.63 -7.89
N LEU A 32 -13.70 -21.02 -8.87
CA LEU A 32 -14.23 -19.67 -8.77
C LEU A 32 -15.25 -19.53 -7.62
N ARG A 33 -16.06 -20.56 -7.39
CA ARG A 33 -16.98 -20.60 -6.23
C ARG A 33 -16.23 -20.58 -4.91
N GLY A 34 -15.19 -21.41 -4.76
CA GLY A 34 -14.33 -21.39 -3.58
C GLY A 34 -13.69 -20.01 -3.37
N ASP A 35 -13.18 -19.41 -4.44
CA ASP A 35 -12.58 -18.09 -4.39
C ASP A 35 -13.58 -16.99 -4.00
N LEU A 36 -14.81 -17.00 -4.51
CA LEU A 36 -15.84 -16.01 -4.12
C LEU A 36 -16.22 -16.12 -2.63
N ILE A 37 -16.04 -17.29 -2.02
CA ILE A 37 -16.25 -17.47 -0.57
C ILE A 37 -15.05 -16.93 0.21
N GLU A 38 -13.84 -17.28 -0.20
CA GLU A 38 -12.61 -16.98 0.54
C GLU A 38 -12.08 -15.56 0.34
N LYS A 39 -12.25 -15.00 -0.86
CA LYS A 39 -11.59 -13.78 -1.33
C LYS A 39 -12.62 -12.70 -1.67
N THR A 40 -12.21 -11.44 -1.51
CA THR A 40 -13.00 -10.30 -1.96
C THR A 40 -12.66 -9.96 -3.40
N PHE A 41 -13.66 -10.00 -4.28
CA PHE A 41 -13.51 -9.68 -5.71
C PHE A 41 -13.78 -8.20 -6.00
N LEU A 42 -13.04 -7.68 -6.98
CA LEU A 42 -13.32 -6.43 -7.67
C LEU A 42 -13.58 -6.76 -9.15
N PHE A 43 -14.82 -6.60 -9.59
CA PHE A 43 -15.22 -6.79 -10.97
C PHE A 43 -15.03 -5.49 -11.76
N LEU A 44 -14.37 -5.60 -12.92
CA LEU A 44 -14.03 -4.49 -13.81
C LEU A 44 -14.08 -4.96 -15.27
N GLY A 45 -14.50 -4.09 -16.19
CA GLY A 45 -14.47 -4.35 -17.63
C GLY A 45 -15.62 -5.23 -18.13
N LEU A 46 -16.65 -5.40 -17.32
CA LEU A 46 -17.82 -6.23 -17.61
C LEU A 46 -19.05 -5.35 -17.83
N SER A 47 -19.84 -5.71 -18.84
CA SER A 47 -21.12 -5.05 -19.11
C SER A 47 -22.27 -5.87 -18.51
N PHE A 48 -23.44 -5.24 -18.36
CA PHE A 48 -24.66 -5.92 -17.93
C PHE A 48 -25.18 -6.95 -18.97
N LYS A 49 -24.61 -6.98 -20.18
CA LYS A 49 -24.94 -7.96 -21.22
C LYS A 49 -24.02 -9.17 -21.20
N ASP A 50 -23.08 -9.25 -20.25
CA ASP A 50 -22.14 -10.35 -20.19
C ASP A 50 -22.82 -11.64 -19.69
N PRO A 51 -23.03 -12.65 -20.56
CA PRO A 51 -23.74 -13.88 -20.19
C PRO A 51 -23.01 -14.70 -19.12
N ASN A 52 -21.71 -14.47 -18.91
CA ASN A 52 -20.93 -15.18 -17.90
C ASN A 52 -21.24 -14.73 -16.50
N ILE A 53 -21.45 -13.43 -16.31
CA ILE A 53 -21.66 -12.88 -14.97
C ILE A 53 -23.02 -13.35 -14.45
N ASP A 54 -24.06 -13.28 -15.27
CA ASP A 54 -25.37 -13.81 -14.89
C ASP A 54 -25.32 -15.31 -14.59
N TYR A 55 -24.58 -16.07 -15.40
CA TYR A 55 -24.38 -17.50 -15.17
C TYR A 55 -23.61 -17.80 -13.87
N ILE A 56 -22.49 -17.11 -13.62
CA ILE A 56 -21.66 -17.31 -12.43
C ILE A 56 -22.43 -16.90 -11.17
N LEU A 57 -23.05 -15.72 -11.18
CA LEU A 57 -23.75 -15.16 -10.02
C LEU A 57 -25.00 -15.98 -9.65
N SER A 58 -25.79 -16.40 -10.64
CA SER A 58 -27.01 -17.21 -10.41
C SER A 58 -26.72 -18.53 -9.67
N ARG A 59 -25.55 -19.14 -9.88
CA ARG A 59 -25.15 -20.39 -9.22
C ARG A 59 -24.54 -20.19 -7.83
N VAL A 60 -23.93 -19.05 -7.56
CA VAL A 60 -23.35 -18.72 -6.24
C VAL A 60 -24.47 -18.43 -5.21
N ARG A 61 -25.58 -17.81 -5.66
CA ARG A 61 -26.72 -17.44 -4.79
C ARG A 61 -27.44 -18.61 -4.14
N VAL A 62 -27.62 -19.72 -4.87
CA VAL A 62 -28.47 -20.85 -4.43
C VAL A 62 -27.96 -21.50 -3.12
N LEU A 63 -26.69 -21.29 -2.78
CA LEU A 63 -26.03 -22.00 -1.69
C LEU A 63 -25.92 -21.20 -0.38
N TYR A 64 -26.06 -19.87 -0.40
CA TYR A 64 -25.76 -19.03 0.77
C TYR A 64 -26.70 -17.82 0.88
N GLU A 65 -27.87 -18.00 1.50
CA GLU A 65 -28.79 -16.88 1.78
C GLU A 65 -28.34 -16.01 2.98
N ASN A 66 -27.47 -16.54 3.86
CA ASN A 66 -26.99 -15.83 5.05
C ASN A 66 -25.46 -15.74 5.06
N HIS A 67 -24.92 -14.53 5.32
CA HIS A 67 -23.48 -14.21 5.48
C HIS A 67 -22.60 -14.25 4.21
N GLN A 68 -23.12 -13.82 3.06
CA GLN A 68 -22.30 -13.64 1.86
C GLN A 68 -21.17 -12.63 2.10
N ARG A 69 -19.95 -12.93 1.61
CA ARG A 69 -18.84 -11.96 1.60
C ARG A 69 -19.20 -10.80 0.68
N ARG A 70 -18.83 -9.58 1.06
CA ARG A 70 -19.04 -8.41 0.19
C ARG A 70 -17.98 -8.36 -0.91
N HIS A 71 -18.43 -8.09 -2.13
CA HIS A 71 -17.58 -7.85 -3.30
C HIS A 71 -17.88 -6.47 -3.91
N TYR A 72 -17.10 -6.07 -4.90
CA TYR A 72 -17.23 -4.75 -5.53
C TYR A 72 -17.29 -4.86 -7.05
N PHE A 73 -18.06 -3.98 -7.69
CA PHE A 73 -18.16 -3.90 -9.14
C PHE A 73 -18.04 -2.43 -9.56
N ILE A 74 -17.12 -2.10 -10.47
CA ILE A 74 -17.02 -0.74 -11.02
C ILE A 74 -17.76 -0.67 -12.35
N LEU A 75 -18.74 0.24 -12.44
CA LEU A 75 -19.51 0.51 -13.66
C LEU A 75 -19.41 1.97 -14.05
N ARG A 76 -19.35 2.25 -15.36
CA ARG A 76 -19.57 3.60 -15.86
C ARG A 76 -21.05 3.94 -15.80
N LYS A 77 -21.38 5.12 -15.28
CA LYS A 77 -22.73 5.66 -15.32
C LYS A 77 -23.15 5.85 -16.77
N ILE A 78 -24.37 5.43 -17.10
CA ILE A 78 -24.87 5.63 -18.47
C ILE A 78 -25.07 7.13 -18.70
N SER A 79 -24.55 7.61 -19.82
CA SER A 79 -24.70 8.97 -20.32
C SER A 79 -25.47 8.95 -21.63
N LYS A 80 -26.22 10.03 -21.90
CA LYS A 80 -27.01 10.16 -23.10
C LYS A 80 -26.09 10.27 -24.31
N GLU A 81 -26.33 9.45 -25.31
CA GLU A 81 -25.53 9.45 -26.55
C GLU A 81 -25.99 10.56 -27.50
N ASN A 82 -25.10 10.97 -28.42
CA ASN A 82 -25.46 11.92 -29.46
C ASN A 82 -26.57 11.30 -30.32
N GLU A 83 -27.60 12.09 -30.62
CA GLU A 83 -28.76 11.67 -31.43
C GLU A 83 -29.66 10.59 -30.78
N GLU A 84 -29.47 10.29 -29.49
CA GLU A 84 -30.34 9.36 -28.75
C GLU A 84 -31.66 10.02 -28.31
N THR A 85 -32.78 9.31 -28.45
CA THR A 85 -34.08 9.76 -27.95
C THR A 85 -34.12 9.69 -26.41
N ASP A 86 -34.93 10.54 -25.78
CA ASP A 86 -35.11 10.50 -24.31
C ASP A 86 -35.66 9.16 -23.82
N GLU A 87 -36.50 8.50 -24.63
CA GLU A 87 -37.06 7.18 -24.31
C GLU A 87 -35.99 6.08 -24.34
N SER A 88 -35.11 6.07 -25.35
CA SER A 88 -33.97 5.14 -25.41
C SER A 88 -33.03 5.32 -24.23
N PHE A 89 -32.67 6.57 -23.93
CA PHE A 89 -31.78 6.88 -22.81
C PHE A 89 -32.38 6.40 -21.48
N LYS A 90 -33.66 6.70 -21.23
CA LYS A 90 -34.37 6.26 -20.03
C LYS A 90 -34.46 4.74 -19.91
N ASN A 91 -34.62 4.03 -21.03
CA ASN A 91 -34.61 2.58 -21.03
C ASN A 91 -33.24 2.04 -20.58
N ARG A 92 -32.14 2.58 -21.12
CA ARG A 92 -30.79 2.20 -20.69
C ARG A 92 -30.52 2.51 -19.21
N GLU A 93 -30.98 3.66 -18.70
CA GLU A 93 -30.89 3.96 -17.27
C GLU A 93 -31.61 2.92 -16.41
N LEU A 94 -32.81 2.48 -16.83
CA LEU A 94 -33.55 1.42 -16.16
C LEU A 94 -32.81 0.08 -16.22
N GLU A 95 -32.24 -0.30 -17.36
CA GLU A 95 -31.42 -1.51 -17.50
C GLU A 95 -30.24 -1.50 -16.51
N GLN A 96 -29.47 -0.41 -16.44
CA GLN A 96 -28.39 -0.27 -15.46
C GLN A 96 -28.91 -0.34 -14.01
N TYR A 97 -30.04 0.30 -13.72
CA TYR A 97 -30.63 0.25 -12.38
C TYR A 97 -31.01 -1.17 -11.96
N TYR A 98 -31.68 -1.94 -12.83
CA TYR A 98 -32.04 -3.33 -12.53
C TYR A 98 -30.80 -4.23 -12.40
N PHE A 99 -29.80 -4.02 -13.24
CA PHE A 99 -28.53 -4.75 -13.12
C PHE A 99 -27.83 -4.49 -11.78
N ILE A 100 -27.76 -3.23 -11.33
CA ILE A 100 -27.19 -2.88 -10.02
C ILE A 100 -27.99 -3.54 -8.90
N ARG A 101 -29.33 -3.58 -9.00
CA ARG A 101 -30.18 -4.26 -8.03
C ARG A 101 -29.92 -5.76 -8.00
N ASP A 102 -29.68 -6.38 -9.15
CA ASP A 102 -29.32 -7.80 -9.19
C ASP A 102 -27.95 -8.04 -8.54
N LEU A 103 -26.93 -7.22 -8.84
CA LEU A 103 -25.62 -7.28 -8.15
C LEU A 103 -25.74 -7.16 -6.62
N GLN A 104 -26.60 -6.26 -6.13
CA GLN A 104 -26.85 -6.11 -4.69
C GLN A 104 -27.41 -7.38 -4.05
N ARG A 105 -28.20 -8.17 -4.79
CA ARG A 105 -28.72 -9.47 -4.29
C ARG A 105 -27.63 -10.52 -4.08
N PHE A 106 -26.45 -10.32 -4.67
CA PHE A 106 -25.26 -11.15 -4.48
C PHE A 106 -24.24 -10.53 -3.51
N ASN A 107 -24.66 -9.51 -2.73
CA ASN A 107 -23.78 -8.70 -1.88
C ASN A 107 -22.60 -8.07 -2.64
N ILE A 108 -22.81 -7.77 -3.92
CA ILE A 108 -21.84 -7.06 -4.76
C ILE A 108 -22.21 -5.57 -4.75
N GLN A 109 -21.36 -4.77 -4.14
CA GLN A 109 -21.53 -3.33 -4.07
C GLN A 109 -21.04 -2.69 -5.38
N THR A 110 -21.94 -2.02 -6.08
CA THR A 110 -21.56 -1.28 -7.30
C THR A 110 -21.03 0.10 -6.95
N VAL A 111 -19.92 0.48 -7.59
CA VAL A 111 -19.36 1.83 -7.60
C VAL A 111 -19.55 2.40 -9.01
N LEU A 112 -20.29 3.50 -9.11
CA LEU A 112 -20.49 4.21 -10.37
C LEU A 112 -19.40 5.25 -10.58
N VAL A 113 -18.77 5.21 -11.74
CA VAL A 113 -17.83 6.25 -12.23
C VAL A 113 -18.47 7.04 -13.36
N ASN A 114 -18.03 8.27 -13.62
CA ASN A 114 -18.60 9.06 -14.71
C ASN A 114 -17.98 8.65 -16.04
N GLU A 115 -16.65 8.52 -16.07
CA GLU A 115 -15.89 8.11 -17.25
C GLU A 115 -14.95 6.92 -16.97
N TYR A 116 -14.42 6.28 -18.02
CA TYR A 116 -13.54 5.13 -17.85
C TYR A 116 -12.19 5.54 -17.24
N GLU A 117 -11.75 6.77 -17.43
CA GLU A 117 -10.52 7.32 -16.85
C GLU A 117 -10.59 7.40 -15.32
N ASP A 118 -11.78 7.62 -14.75
CA ASP A 118 -12.01 7.63 -13.30
C ASP A 118 -11.64 6.29 -12.66
N ILE A 119 -11.74 5.18 -13.41
CA ILE A 119 -11.34 3.85 -12.96
C ILE A 119 -9.84 3.83 -12.67
N THR A 120 -9.05 4.41 -13.57
CA THR A 120 -7.59 4.52 -13.40
C THR A 120 -7.26 5.33 -12.15
N GLU A 121 -7.94 6.46 -11.95
CA GLU A 121 -7.75 7.29 -10.76
C GLU A 121 -8.19 6.59 -9.47
N LEU A 122 -9.28 5.82 -9.50
CA LEU A 122 -9.71 4.99 -8.39
C LEU A 122 -8.68 3.91 -8.04
N LEU A 123 -8.15 3.20 -9.05
CA LEU A 123 -7.12 2.17 -8.85
C LEU A 123 -5.81 2.76 -8.32
N LYS A 124 -5.40 3.94 -8.81
CA LYS A 124 -4.25 4.69 -8.26
C LYS A 124 -4.47 5.03 -6.79
N LYS A 125 -5.67 5.50 -6.41
CA LYS A 125 -6.02 5.78 -5.00
C LYS A 125 -5.97 4.52 -4.14
N ILE A 126 -6.52 3.40 -4.61
CA ILE A 126 -6.46 2.11 -3.91
C ILE A 126 -5.00 1.67 -3.72
N SER A 127 -4.19 1.73 -4.79
CA SER A 127 -2.77 1.39 -4.75
C SER A 127 -2.02 2.24 -3.72
N LYS A 128 -2.26 3.56 -3.71
CA LYS A 128 -1.66 4.50 -2.76
C LYS A 128 -2.04 4.19 -1.30
N LEU A 129 -3.33 3.94 -1.03
CA LEU A 129 -3.82 3.56 0.30
C LEU A 129 -3.22 2.22 0.75
N TYR A 130 -3.10 1.25 -0.15
CA TYR A 130 -2.44 -0.02 0.14
C TYR A 130 -0.96 0.21 0.50
N LYS A 131 -0.23 1.01 -0.29
CA LYS A 131 1.18 1.33 -0.02
C LYS A 131 1.38 2.05 1.32
N TYR A 132 0.43 2.85 1.82
CA TYR A 132 0.52 3.48 3.14
C TYR A 132 0.55 2.50 4.33
N SER A 133 0.17 1.23 4.12
CA SER A 133 0.39 0.16 5.10
C SER A 133 1.83 -0.37 5.09
N SER A 134 2.61 -0.05 4.06
CA SER A 134 4.00 -0.46 3.92
C SER A 134 4.94 0.68 4.27
N ILE A 135 5.65 0.51 5.38
CA ILE A 135 6.44 1.56 6.02
C ILE A 135 7.90 1.18 5.92
N PHE A 136 8.63 1.98 5.15
CA PHE A 136 10.08 1.87 5.05
C PHE A 136 10.74 2.59 6.23
N ILE A 137 11.68 1.93 6.91
CA ILE A 137 12.48 2.55 7.97
C ILE A 137 13.93 2.63 7.48
N SER A 138 14.36 3.85 7.17
CA SER A 138 15.72 4.20 6.79
C SER A 138 16.46 4.81 7.97
N GLY A 139 17.69 4.34 8.17
CA GLY A 139 18.58 4.94 9.15
C GLY A 139 19.95 4.28 9.14
N ALA A 140 20.96 5.05 9.53
CA ALA A 140 22.31 4.58 9.77
C ALA A 140 22.88 5.38 10.94
N ALA A 141 23.52 4.71 11.89
CA ALA A 141 24.09 5.38 13.05
C ALA A 141 25.33 4.63 13.56
N GLU A 142 26.43 5.37 13.67
CA GLU A 142 27.60 5.00 14.48
C GLU A 142 27.55 5.76 15.83
N VAL A 143 26.99 6.96 15.82
CA VAL A 143 26.71 7.79 17.00
C VAL A 143 25.23 8.19 17.06
N TYR A 144 24.71 8.40 18.27
CA TYR A 144 23.28 8.60 18.51
C TYR A 144 22.95 9.96 19.16
N GLY A 145 23.85 10.94 18.99
CA GLY A 145 23.70 12.27 19.57
C GLY A 145 23.65 12.22 21.10
N ASN A 146 22.54 12.67 21.66
CA ASN A 146 22.34 12.78 23.10
C ASN A 146 21.94 11.46 23.77
N LEU A 147 21.55 10.44 22.99
CA LEU A 147 21.19 9.14 23.53
C LEU A 147 22.41 8.23 23.60
N SER A 148 22.48 7.41 24.65
CA SER A 148 23.40 6.28 24.65
C SER A 148 22.99 5.25 23.58
N SER A 149 23.95 4.42 23.15
CA SER A 149 23.64 3.34 22.19
C SER A 149 22.52 2.41 22.68
N LYS A 150 22.43 2.15 23.99
CA LYS A 150 21.37 1.33 24.59
C LYS A 150 20.00 2.00 24.48
N GLU A 151 19.91 3.29 24.80
CA GLU A 151 18.66 4.05 24.72
C GLU A 151 18.20 4.19 23.28
N ALA A 152 19.12 4.49 22.35
CA ALA A 152 18.83 4.59 20.94
C ALA A 152 18.31 3.27 20.35
N ARG A 153 18.96 2.14 20.68
CA ARG A 153 18.46 0.81 20.29
C ARG A 153 17.10 0.50 20.90
N SER A 154 16.88 0.88 22.16
CA SER A 154 15.56 0.72 22.80
C SER A 154 14.47 1.54 22.12
N PHE A 155 14.78 2.79 21.74
CA PHE A 155 13.88 3.64 20.96
C PHE A 155 13.54 3.01 19.62
N LEU A 156 14.53 2.57 18.84
CA LEU A 156 14.32 1.97 17.52
C LEU A 156 13.53 0.66 17.61
N PHE A 157 13.82 -0.18 18.60
CA PHE A 157 13.06 -1.39 18.89
C PHE A 157 11.59 -1.09 19.19
N LYS A 158 11.32 -0.13 20.09
CA LYS A 158 9.95 0.26 20.45
C LYS A 158 9.22 0.88 19.27
N LEU A 159 9.90 1.73 18.49
CA LEU A 159 9.34 2.35 17.30
C LEU A 159 8.90 1.28 16.30
N SER A 160 9.78 0.36 15.90
CA SER A 160 9.45 -0.65 14.90
C SER A 160 8.40 -1.64 15.39
N ASN A 161 8.45 -2.01 16.68
CA ASN A 161 7.44 -2.83 17.33
C ASN A 161 6.05 -2.19 17.25
N GLN A 162 5.92 -0.91 17.65
CA GLN A 162 4.64 -0.21 17.64
C GLN A 162 4.13 0.09 16.22
N VAL A 163 5.06 0.39 15.30
CA VAL A 163 4.74 0.55 13.87
C VAL A 163 4.18 -0.75 13.29
N ALA A 164 4.79 -1.90 13.60
CA ALA A 164 4.32 -3.21 13.13
C ALA A 164 3.02 -3.64 13.81
N LEU A 165 2.90 -3.41 15.13
CA LEU A 165 1.70 -3.72 15.90
C LEU A 165 0.46 -3.04 15.33
N ASN A 166 0.58 -1.73 15.04
CA ASN A 166 -0.49 -0.85 14.56
C ASN A 166 -1.88 -1.19 15.13
N ASN A 167 -2.30 -0.49 16.18
CA ASN A 167 -3.63 -0.68 16.78
C ASN A 167 -4.81 -0.26 15.88
N ASN A 168 -4.61 -0.04 14.58
CA ASN A 168 -5.65 0.26 13.62
C ASN A 168 -6.18 -1.04 12.97
N PRO A 169 -7.42 -1.46 13.26
CA PRO A 169 -7.97 -2.72 12.75
C PRO A 169 -8.11 -2.76 11.22
N LYS A 170 -8.03 -1.60 10.54
CA LYS A 170 -8.14 -1.49 9.08
C LYS A 170 -6.79 -1.63 8.36
N TYR A 171 -5.68 -1.36 9.04
CA TYR A 171 -4.36 -1.33 8.43
C TYR A 171 -3.41 -2.20 9.25
N LYS A 172 -3.03 -3.34 8.68
CA LYS A 172 -1.90 -4.10 9.20
C LYS A 172 -0.65 -3.56 8.54
N ASN A 173 0.29 -3.06 9.33
CA ASN A 173 1.50 -2.48 8.78
C ASN A 173 2.51 -3.57 8.41
N ARG A 174 3.17 -3.36 7.28
CA ARG A 174 4.35 -4.08 6.84
C ARG A 174 5.57 -3.18 7.03
N VAL A 175 6.61 -3.68 7.68
CA VAL A 175 7.87 -2.94 7.85
C VAL A 175 8.87 -3.36 6.77
N ILE A 176 9.51 -2.39 6.13
CA ILE A 176 10.56 -2.59 5.13
C ILE A 176 11.85 -1.98 5.65
N THR A 177 12.98 -2.70 5.60
CA THR A 177 14.28 -2.17 6.01
C THR A 177 15.43 -2.69 5.16
N GLY A 178 16.40 -1.80 4.88
CA GLY A 178 17.65 -2.11 4.19
C GLY A 178 18.75 -2.66 5.10
N PHE A 179 18.45 -2.95 6.37
CA PHE A 179 19.43 -3.37 7.38
C PHE A 179 20.56 -2.35 7.60
N GLY A 180 20.18 -1.08 7.78
CA GLY A 180 21.14 0.00 8.01
C GLY A 180 21.97 -0.21 9.27
N ARG A 181 23.27 0.09 9.21
CA ARG A 181 24.19 -0.12 10.32
C ARG A 181 23.75 0.66 11.58
N GLY A 182 23.72 -0.02 12.73
CA GLY A 182 23.36 0.57 14.02
C GLY A 182 21.87 0.93 14.17
N VAL A 183 21.04 0.57 13.19
CA VAL A 183 19.59 0.81 13.20
C VAL A 183 18.80 -0.46 12.89
N GLY A 184 19.21 -1.21 11.86
CA GLY A 184 18.46 -2.32 11.29
C GLY A 184 18.24 -3.50 12.24
N ASP A 185 19.21 -3.79 13.11
CA ASP A 185 19.11 -4.85 14.12
C ASP A 185 17.99 -4.56 15.13
N ALA A 186 17.95 -3.34 15.66
CA ALA A 186 16.91 -2.92 16.60
C ALA A 186 15.52 -2.90 15.91
N VAL A 187 15.46 -2.43 14.66
CA VAL A 187 14.23 -2.41 13.86
C VAL A 187 13.68 -3.82 13.69
N ILE A 188 14.49 -4.77 13.21
CA ILE A 188 14.07 -6.16 13.00
C ILE A 188 13.62 -6.78 14.32
N ASN A 189 14.41 -6.64 15.39
CA ASN A 189 14.06 -7.23 16.68
C ASN A 189 12.74 -6.71 17.24
N GLY A 190 12.43 -5.42 17.04
CA GLY A 190 11.14 -4.86 17.46
C GLY A 190 9.95 -5.47 16.71
N VAL A 191 10.09 -5.68 15.39
CA VAL A 191 9.07 -6.34 14.58
C VAL A 191 8.93 -7.82 14.97
N LEU A 192 10.05 -8.53 15.14
CA LEU A 192 10.04 -9.93 15.56
C LEU A 192 9.41 -10.12 16.94
N SER A 193 9.65 -9.21 17.88
CA SER A 193 9.00 -9.23 19.19
C SER A 193 7.48 -9.18 19.04
N TYR A 194 6.97 -8.25 18.23
CA TYR A 194 5.52 -8.15 17.95
C TYR A 194 4.97 -9.45 17.35
N LEU A 195 5.67 -10.04 16.37
CA LEU A 195 5.20 -11.27 15.72
C LEU A 195 5.15 -12.44 16.70
N ASN A 196 6.15 -12.55 17.58
CA ASN A 196 6.17 -13.57 18.61
C ASN A 196 5.03 -13.38 19.62
N ASP A 197 4.78 -12.14 20.07
CA ASP A 197 3.69 -11.81 21.00
C ASP A 197 2.31 -12.19 20.42
N GLU A 198 2.15 -12.07 19.10
CA GLU A 198 0.93 -12.41 18.35
C GLU A 198 0.86 -13.87 17.88
N GLY A 199 1.89 -14.69 18.14
CA GLY A 199 1.97 -16.07 17.64
C GLY A 199 2.03 -16.19 16.11
N LYS A 200 2.57 -15.17 15.41
CA LYS A 200 2.66 -15.11 13.95
C LYS A 200 4.04 -15.52 13.46
N THR A 201 4.09 -16.21 12.33
CA THR A 201 5.33 -16.48 11.61
C THR A 201 5.74 -15.27 10.77
N ILE A 202 7.05 -15.15 10.51
CA ILE A 202 7.60 -14.10 9.64
C ILE A 202 7.18 -14.39 8.21
N SER A 203 6.58 -13.40 7.54
CA SER A 203 6.39 -13.41 6.09
C SER A 203 6.64 -12.03 5.50
N GLU A 204 6.73 -11.94 4.17
CA GLU A 204 6.86 -10.67 3.46
C GLU A 204 5.64 -9.75 3.63
N LYS A 205 4.54 -10.24 4.21
CA LYS A 205 3.38 -9.39 4.59
C LYS A 205 3.67 -8.56 5.84
N GLU A 206 4.58 -9.00 6.70
CA GLU A 206 4.90 -8.34 7.97
C GLU A 206 6.25 -7.63 7.92
N LEU A 207 7.28 -8.29 7.37
CA LEU A 207 8.65 -7.77 7.37
C LEU A 207 9.37 -8.10 6.06
N VAL A 208 9.88 -7.07 5.39
CA VAL A 208 10.74 -7.20 4.21
C VAL A 208 12.14 -6.73 4.58
N MET A 209 13.10 -7.66 4.56
CA MET A 209 14.50 -7.40 4.83
C MET A 209 15.30 -7.49 3.54
N ARG A 210 16.01 -6.43 3.20
CA ARG A 210 16.80 -6.35 1.96
C ARG A 210 18.19 -5.81 2.30
N PRO A 211 19.06 -6.63 2.91
CA PRO A 211 20.43 -6.23 3.19
C PRO A 211 21.16 -5.92 1.89
N PHE A 212 21.99 -4.87 1.91
CA PHE A 212 22.73 -4.46 0.72
C PHE A 212 23.77 -5.50 0.32
N PRO A 213 23.91 -5.81 -1.00
CA PRO A 213 24.98 -6.63 -1.52
C PRO A 213 26.36 -6.10 -1.10
N GLN A 214 27.26 -6.99 -0.68
CA GLN A 214 28.62 -6.65 -0.28
C GLN A 214 29.64 -6.81 -1.43
N PHE A 215 29.27 -7.51 -2.49
CA PHE A 215 30.10 -7.79 -3.66
C PHE A 215 29.30 -7.51 -4.93
N ALA A 216 29.99 -7.05 -5.98
CA ALA A 216 29.38 -6.87 -7.29
C ALA A 216 29.09 -8.23 -7.94
N THR A 217 27.89 -8.43 -8.47
CA THR A 217 27.62 -9.46 -9.49
C THR A 217 28.39 -9.16 -10.79
N GLU A 218 28.89 -10.20 -11.46
CA GLU A 218 29.67 -10.07 -12.70
C GLU A 218 28.98 -9.15 -13.73
N GLY A 219 29.74 -8.18 -14.23
CA GLY A 219 29.31 -7.27 -15.30
C GLY A 219 28.43 -6.08 -14.86
N ILE A 220 28.12 -5.92 -13.58
CA ILE A 220 27.31 -4.79 -13.07
C ILE A 220 28.06 -4.09 -11.94
N ASP A 221 28.13 -2.75 -11.99
CA ASP A 221 28.68 -1.94 -10.90
C ASP A 221 27.86 -2.14 -9.60
N ILE A 222 28.55 -2.32 -8.47
CA ILE A 222 27.92 -2.42 -7.15
C ILE A 222 27.07 -1.20 -6.82
N ALA A 223 27.45 -0.02 -7.32
CA ALA A 223 26.68 1.22 -7.15
C ALA A 223 25.33 1.17 -7.86
N ASP A 224 25.28 0.57 -9.05
CA ASP A 224 24.04 0.38 -9.81
C ASP A 224 23.16 -0.67 -9.14
N GLN A 225 23.75 -1.77 -8.66
CA GLN A 225 23.03 -2.78 -7.87
C GLN A 225 22.39 -2.17 -6.63
N TRP A 226 23.13 -1.37 -5.87
CA TRP A 226 22.59 -0.67 -4.70
C TRP A 226 21.46 0.28 -5.05
N THR A 227 21.54 0.95 -6.21
CA THR A 227 20.49 1.85 -6.67
C THR A 227 19.22 1.07 -7.05
N GLN A 228 19.35 -0.03 -7.78
CA GLN A 228 18.23 -0.91 -8.10
C GLN A 228 17.58 -1.50 -6.83
N TYR A 229 18.40 -1.93 -5.87
CA TYR A 229 17.92 -2.45 -4.58
C TYR A 229 17.13 -1.41 -3.79
N ARG A 230 17.60 -0.15 -3.74
CA ARG A 230 16.84 0.94 -3.11
C ARG A 230 15.51 1.16 -3.79
N LYS A 231 15.49 1.23 -5.12
CA LYS A 231 14.26 1.41 -5.90
C LYS A 231 13.25 0.30 -5.60
N SER A 232 13.67 -0.96 -5.61
CA SER A 232 12.77 -2.10 -5.36
C SER A 232 12.20 -2.13 -3.93
N MET A 233 12.93 -1.61 -2.94
CA MET A 233 12.41 -1.44 -1.58
C MET A 233 11.41 -0.29 -1.49
N ILE A 234 11.75 0.87 -2.06
CA ILE A 234 10.97 2.10 -1.97
C ILE A 234 9.67 1.99 -2.75
N GLU A 235 9.67 1.32 -3.90
CA GLU A 235 8.48 1.11 -4.73
C GLU A 235 7.34 0.40 -3.97
N GLN A 236 7.69 -0.43 -2.99
CA GLN A 236 6.75 -1.15 -2.14
C GLN A 236 6.21 -0.34 -0.96
N ALA A 237 6.85 0.78 -0.63
CA ALA A 237 6.50 1.63 0.49
C ALA A 237 5.52 2.74 0.07
N GLY A 238 4.75 3.24 1.04
CA GLY A 238 3.98 4.47 0.90
C GLY A 238 4.35 5.53 1.93
N ILE A 239 5.03 5.11 3.00
CA ILE A 239 5.58 5.99 4.05
C ILE A 239 7.03 5.58 4.29
N ALA A 240 7.92 6.56 4.46
CA ALA A 240 9.32 6.33 4.78
C ALA A 240 9.73 7.11 6.04
N ILE A 241 10.13 6.41 7.10
CA ILE A 241 10.64 7.01 8.34
C ILE A 241 12.16 7.10 8.26
N PHE A 242 12.70 8.28 8.55
CA PHE A 242 14.13 8.56 8.49
C PHE A 242 14.67 8.91 9.88
N VAL A 243 15.60 8.11 10.41
CA VAL A 243 16.18 8.26 11.75
C VAL A 243 17.71 8.32 11.70
N TYR A 244 18.31 9.23 12.48
CA TYR A 244 19.74 9.50 12.54
C TYR A 244 20.35 9.80 11.16
N GLY A 245 21.29 8.98 10.69
CA GLY A 245 21.91 9.11 9.37
C GLY A 245 23.33 9.65 9.43
N ASN A 246 24.18 8.96 10.16
CA ASN A 246 25.61 9.19 10.22
C ASN A 246 26.39 7.88 10.03
N LYS A 247 27.67 8.03 9.66
CA LYS A 247 28.63 6.94 9.54
C LYS A 247 30.03 7.46 9.88
N LEU A 248 30.98 6.54 10.07
CA LEU A 248 32.40 6.88 10.14
C LEU A 248 33.00 6.91 8.73
N ASP A 249 33.82 7.93 8.45
CA ASP A 249 34.70 7.92 7.28
C ASP A 249 35.97 7.07 7.54
N SER A 250 36.86 7.01 6.55
CA SER A 250 38.13 6.28 6.66
C SER A 250 39.07 6.83 7.75
N ALA A 251 38.83 8.05 8.23
CA ALA A 251 39.58 8.69 9.30
C ALA A 251 38.87 8.62 10.67
N ASN A 252 37.83 7.76 10.80
CA ASN A 252 37.00 7.63 12.01
C ASN A 252 36.29 8.92 12.42
N LYS A 253 36.05 9.85 11.48
CA LYS A 253 35.23 11.03 11.73
C LYS A 253 33.77 10.73 11.41
N VAL A 254 32.88 11.23 12.27
CA VAL A 254 31.44 11.17 12.02
C VAL A 254 31.09 12.09 10.85
N ILE A 255 30.53 11.51 9.80
CA ILE A 255 30.00 12.20 8.62
C ILE A 255 28.55 11.78 8.36
N LEU A 256 27.84 12.58 7.58
CA LEU A 256 26.44 12.29 7.25
C LEU A 256 26.30 11.11 6.28
N SER A 257 25.19 10.39 6.38
CA SER A 257 24.90 9.22 5.54
C SER A 257 24.34 9.63 4.18
N GLU A 258 25.20 9.66 3.16
CA GLU A 258 24.78 9.85 1.77
C GLU A 258 23.81 8.76 1.27
N GLY A 259 23.89 7.54 1.81
CA GLY A 259 22.96 6.47 1.46
C GLY A 259 21.52 6.80 1.85
N MET A 260 21.34 7.35 3.05
CA MET A 260 20.04 7.79 3.55
C MET A 260 19.51 8.99 2.79
N LYS A 261 20.39 9.93 2.40
CA LYS A 261 20.02 11.06 1.52
C LYS A 261 19.50 10.58 0.16
N LYS A 262 20.18 9.61 -0.46
CA LYS A 262 19.73 8.98 -1.72
C LYS A 262 18.37 8.30 -1.57
N GLU A 263 18.15 7.60 -0.45
CA GLU A 263 16.86 6.96 -0.17
C GLU A 263 15.73 7.98 -0.03
N PHE A 264 15.99 9.13 0.60
CA PHE A 264 15.02 10.23 0.69
C PHE A 264 14.59 10.75 -0.68
N TYR A 265 15.53 11.05 -1.57
CA TYR A 265 15.17 11.55 -2.91
C TYR A 265 14.46 10.49 -3.75
N LEU A 266 14.86 9.22 -3.64
CA LEU A 266 14.14 8.13 -4.30
C LEU A 266 12.70 8.00 -3.76
N CYS A 267 12.49 8.20 -2.45
CA CYS A 267 11.14 8.25 -1.87
C CYS A 267 10.33 9.41 -2.45
N LYS A 268 10.93 10.60 -2.53
CA LYS A 268 10.30 11.78 -3.14
C LYS A 268 9.85 11.50 -4.57
N ASP A 269 10.75 10.99 -5.40
CA ASP A 269 10.48 10.68 -6.81
C ASP A 269 9.39 9.60 -6.98
N ALA A 270 9.32 8.64 -6.05
CA ALA A 270 8.33 7.56 -6.06
C ALA A 270 6.98 7.96 -5.40
N GLY A 271 6.84 9.19 -4.91
CA GLY A 271 5.64 9.65 -4.19
C GLY A 271 5.43 8.98 -2.82
N VAL A 272 6.50 8.47 -2.22
CA VAL A 272 6.52 7.91 -0.86
C VAL A 272 6.66 9.05 0.14
N LEU A 273 5.76 9.11 1.12
CA LEU A 273 5.70 10.23 2.07
C LEU A 273 6.82 10.16 3.12
N PRO A 274 7.74 11.14 3.18
CA PRO A 274 8.88 11.09 4.08
C PRO A 274 8.56 11.66 5.47
N ILE A 275 8.81 10.87 6.52
CA ILE A 275 8.74 11.26 7.94
C ILE A 275 10.16 11.28 8.51
N PRO A 276 10.93 12.36 8.29
CA PRO A 276 12.21 12.57 8.94
C PRO A 276 12.05 12.95 10.41
N VAL A 277 12.80 12.26 11.26
CA VAL A 277 12.75 12.44 12.72
C VAL A 277 13.92 13.33 13.13
N GLY A 278 13.77 14.64 12.94
CA GLY A 278 14.84 15.63 13.15
C GLY A 278 15.45 15.62 14.56
N ALA A 279 14.67 15.26 15.58
CA ALA A 279 15.12 15.12 16.96
C ALA A 279 16.24 14.06 17.14
N THR A 280 16.37 13.11 16.19
CA THR A 280 17.47 12.13 16.16
C THR A 280 18.78 12.68 15.59
N GLY A 281 18.77 13.91 15.06
CA GLY A 281 19.94 14.62 14.54
C GLY A 281 20.45 14.10 13.20
N TYR A 282 21.63 14.59 12.81
CA TYR A 282 22.37 14.15 11.62
C TYR A 282 21.58 14.32 10.31
N MET A 283 21.58 13.34 9.41
CA MET A 283 20.90 13.47 8.12
C MET A 283 19.39 13.62 8.31
N ALA A 284 18.78 12.97 9.30
CA ALA A 284 17.35 13.09 9.58
C ALA A 284 16.95 14.54 9.90
N GLU A 285 17.78 15.30 10.62
CA GLU A 285 17.58 16.73 10.89
C GLU A 285 17.66 17.57 9.61
N ASN A 286 18.66 17.31 8.75
CA ASN A 286 18.76 17.98 7.46
C ASN A 286 17.54 17.71 6.56
N LEU A 287 17.10 16.44 6.51
CA LEU A 287 15.92 16.05 5.74
C LEU A 287 14.63 16.63 6.31
N TRP A 288 14.53 16.73 7.64
CA TRP A 288 13.38 17.39 8.28
C TRP A 288 13.32 18.87 7.92
N ASN A 289 14.44 19.58 7.97
CA ASN A 289 14.51 20.99 7.54
C ASN A 289 14.09 21.14 6.07
N GLU A 290 14.57 20.27 5.17
CA GLU A 290 14.18 20.30 3.75
C GLU A 290 12.67 20.09 3.56
N VAL A 291 12.08 19.13 4.28
CA VAL A 291 10.62 18.91 4.22
C VAL A 291 9.85 20.05 4.87
N TRP A 292 10.37 20.67 5.93
CA TRP A 292 9.70 21.75 6.63
C TRP A 292 9.67 23.05 5.83
N GLU A 293 10.77 23.37 5.13
CA GLU A 293 10.87 24.55 4.27
C GLU A 293 9.92 24.47 3.06
N ASP A 294 9.70 23.28 2.50
CA ASP A 294 8.82 23.03 1.35
C ASP A 294 7.63 22.12 1.71
N PHE A 295 7.05 22.34 2.90
CA PHE A 295 6.10 21.41 3.51
C PHE A 295 4.87 21.11 2.65
N ASP A 296 4.31 22.13 1.99
CA ASP A 296 3.06 21.97 1.24
C ASP A 296 3.26 21.18 -0.06
N THR A 297 4.51 21.06 -0.56
CA THR A 297 4.86 20.19 -1.70
C THR A 297 4.88 18.71 -1.29
N TYR A 298 5.41 18.40 -0.11
CA TYR A 298 5.43 17.03 0.42
C TYR A 298 4.07 16.60 0.98
N TYR A 299 3.34 17.53 1.59
CA TYR A 299 2.12 17.30 2.34
C TYR A 299 1.01 18.29 1.93
N PRO A 300 0.50 18.21 0.69
CA PRO A 300 -0.53 19.14 0.22
C PRO A 300 -1.86 18.89 0.96
N GLY A 301 -2.49 19.98 1.43
CA GLY A 301 -3.85 19.96 1.98
C GLY A 301 -4.02 19.26 3.33
N VAL A 302 -2.92 19.07 4.09
CA VAL A 302 -2.98 18.43 5.42
C VAL A 302 -3.56 19.37 6.48
N SER A 303 -4.08 18.79 7.57
CA SER A 303 -4.67 19.58 8.66
C SER A 303 -3.61 20.35 9.47
N THR A 304 -4.03 21.41 10.15
CA THR A 304 -3.17 22.15 11.10
C THR A 304 -2.64 21.25 12.22
N SER A 305 -3.42 20.25 12.66
CA SER A 305 -3.00 19.27 13.66
C SER A 305 -1.86 18.39 13.12
N PHE A 306 -1.96 17.95 11.87
CA PHE A 306 -0.90 17.17 11.22
C PHE A 306 0.39 17.99 11.12
N LYS A 307 0.30 19.23 10.62
CA LYS A 307 1.48 20.13 10.52
C LYS A 307 2.11 20.42 11.88
N SER A 308 1.31 20.60 12.93
CA SER A 308 1.79 20.78 14.31
C SER A 308 2.49 19.52 14.85
N ASN A 309 1.90 18.33 14.63
CA ASN A 309 2.53 17.07 15.01
C ASN A 309 3.81 16.78 14.21
N PHE A 310 3.84 17.13 12.92
CA PHE A 310 5.06 17.01 12.12
C PHE A 310 6.17 17.94 12.65
N LYS A 311 5.81 19.14 13.12
CA LYS A 311 6.76 20.07 13.71
C LYS A 311 7.50 19.49 14.93
N LYS A 312 6.78 18.71 15.75
CA LYS A 312 7.33 18.05 16.94
C LYS A 312 8.43 17.03 16.62
N LEU A 313 8.53 16.54 15.38
CA LEU A 313 9.56 15.58 15.01
C LEU A 313 10.98 16.12 15.13
N ASP A 314 11.17 17.45 15.17
CA ASP A 314 12.46 18.11 15.39
C ASP A 314 12.68 18.57 16.85
N ASP A 315 11.69 18.39 17.72
CA ASP A 315 11.80 18.81 19.11
C ASP A 315 12.67 17.84 19.93
N LYS A 316 13.94 18.22 20.11
CA LYS A 316 14.96 17.47 20.86
C LYS A 316 14.66 17.35 22.36
N SER A 317 13.67 18.08 22.88
CA SER A 317 13.24 17.97 24.28
C SER A 317 12.23 16.84 24.53
N LEU A 318 11.63 16.30 23.46
CA LEU A 318 10.66 15.21 23.60
C LEU A 318 11.30 13.92 24.07
N THR A 319 10.57 13.19 24.90
CA THR A 319 10.98 11.84 25.27
C THR A 319 10.87 10.91 24.05
N THR A 320 11.64 9.83 24.06
CA THR A 320 11.54 8.79 23.01
C THR A 320 10.13 8.23 22.87
N SER A 321 9.35 8.20 23.96
CA SER A 321 7.96 7.73 23.96
C SER A 321 7.02 8.71 23.24
N ASP A 322 7.17 10.01 23.53
CA ASP A 322 6.37 11.07 22.88
C ASP A 322 6.70 11.21 21.40
N LEU A 323 7.97 10.97 21.04
CA LEU A 323 8.38 10.93 19.65
C LEU A 323 7.75 9.76 18.89
N ILE A 324 7.72 8.56 19.51
CA ILE A 324 7.03 7.39 18.94
C ILE A 324 5.54 7.66 18.79
N SER A 325 4.87 8.20 19.81
CA SER A 325 3.43 8.49 19.73
C SER A 325 3.12 9.49 18.61
N THR A 326 3.94 10.54 18.47
CA THR A 326 3.84 11.52 17.38
C THR A 326 3.98 10.87 16.00
N ILE A 327 4.98 10.00 15.81
CA ILE A 327 5.18 9.27 14.54
C ILE A 327 3.97 8.39 14.22
N LEU A 328 3.44 7.67 15.20
CA LEU A 328 2.27 6.81 15.03
C LEU A 328 1.00 7.59 14.70
N GLU A 329 0.82 8.78 15.27
CA GLU A 329 -0.29 9.68 14.92
C GLU A 329 -0.20 10.15 13.47
N LEU A 330 0.98 10.57 13.01
CA LEU A 330 1.21 10.97 11.63
C LEU A 330 0.91 9.83 10.65
N ILE A 331 1.39 8.61 10.95
CA ILE A 331 1.10 7.42 10.14
C ILE A 331 -0.42 7.18 10.07
N LYS A 332 -1.13 7.27 11.20
CA LYS A 332 -2.59 7.08 11.25
C LYS A 332 -3.34 8.13 10.44
N ASP A 333 -2.90 9.38 10.46
CA ASP A 333 -3.52 10.46 9.69
C ASP A 333 -3.30 10.28 8.19
N ILE A 334 -2.10 9.87 7.78
CA ILE A 334 -1.78 9.49 6.39
C ILE A 334 -2.69 8.33 5.93
N GLN A 335 -2.78 7.28 6.73
CA GLN A 335 -3.59 6.09 6.41
C GLN A 335 -5.09 6.38 6.36
N ARG A 336 -5.59 7.39 7.08
CA ARG A 336 -6.98 7.85 6.99
C ARG A 336 -7.25 8.70 5.74
N GLY A 337 -6.23 8.98 4.94
CA GLY A 337 -6.33 9.61 3.63
C GLY A 337 -6.34 11.13 3.66
N TYR A 338 -5.83 11.77 4.73
CA TYR A 338 -6.03 13.20 5.04
C TYR A 338 -7.50 13.57 4.89
N LYS A 339 -8.25 13.67 6.00
CA LYS A 339 -9.58 14.28 5.89
C LYS A 339 -9.40 15.72 5.40
N SER A 340 -9.51 15.96 4.10
CA SER A 340 -9.90 17.25 3.57
C SER A 340 -11.27 17.51 4.19
N LYS A 341 -11.29 18.41 5.18
CA LYS A 341 -12.55 19.08 5.50
C LYS A 341 -12.86 19.91 4.25
N GLU A 342 -13.66 19.34 3.35
CA GLU A 342 -14.67 20.16 2.67
C GLU A 342 -15.86 20.30 3.60
#